data_AF-A0A8S0RBM6-F1
#
_entry.id   AF-A0A8S0RBM6-F1
#
_cell.length_a   1.000
_cell.length_b   1.000
_cell.length_c   1.000
_cell.angle_alpha   90.00
_cell.angle_beta   90.00
_cell.angle_gamma   90.00
#
_symmetry.space_group_name_H-M   'P 1'
#
loop_
_entity.id
_entity.type
_entity.pdbx_description
1 polymer ?
#
loop_
_entity_poly.entity_id
_entity_poly.type
_entity_poly.pdbx_seq_one_letter_code
_entity_poly.pdbx_strand_id
1 'polypeptide(L)'
;LVPGRTHLSYGLHCALLSGVPEEVIKRAACVLEATGNKKNIERVCSEDISAQDQLYKAAVEKMLAFDTSNGDLGHFFEDIFPSHHDEDENPFNSLSLSQGMGLCNRR
;
A
#
# COMPACT_ATOMS: atom_id res chain seq x y z
N LEU A 1 -9.98 28.46 -22.01
CA LEU A 1 -9.85 27.96 -20.61
C LEU A 1 -9.68 29.17 -19.69
N VAL A 2 -10.41 29.20 -18.58
CA VAL A 2 -10.29 30.31 -17.61
C VAL A 2 -9.26 29.90 -16.55
N PRO A 3 -8.25 30.74 -16.25
CA PRO A 3 -7.34 30.49 -15.13
C PRO A 3 -8.13 30.50 -13.81
N GLY A 4 -8.08 29.40 -13.07
CA GLY A 4 -8.79 29.26 -11.81
C GLY A 4 -8.12 28.23 -10.91
N ARG A 5 -8.25 28.39 -9.60
CA ARG A 5 -7.87 27.36 -8.64
C ARG A 5 -9.02 26.37 -8.52
N THR A 6 -8.75 25.12 -8.86
CA THR A 6 -9.70 24.02 -8.67
C THR A 6 -9.80 23.68 -7.17
N HIS A 7 -11.02 23.55 -6.66
CA HIS A 7 -11.24 23.01 -5.32
C HIS A 7 -10.80 21.54 -5.31
N LEU A 8 -9.95 21.18 -4.35
CA LEU A 8 -9.43 19.82 -4.20
C LEU A 8 -10.54 18.76 -4.05
N SER A 9 -11.76 19.17 -3.67
CA SER A 9 -12.95 18.33 -3.50
C SER A 9 -13.70 18.01 -4.79
N TYR A 10 -13.40 18.67 -5.92
CA TYR A 10 -14.13 18.44 -7.18
C TYR A 10 -14.00 16.98 -7.65
N GLY A 11 -12.81 16.39 -7.52
CA GLY A 11 -12.58 14.98 -7.84
C GLY A 11 -13.39 14.03 -6.97
N LEU A 12 -13.56 14.34 -5.67
CA LEU A 12 -14.39 13.54 -4.76
C LEU A 12 -15.87 13.58 -5.15
N HIS A 13 -16.35 14.73 -5.60
CA HIS A 13 -17.72 14.88 -6.09
C HIS A 13 -17.97 14.02 -7.34
N CYS A 14 -17.03 14.02 -8.29
CA CYS A 14 -17.11 13.15 -9.47
C CYS A 14 -17.09 11.66 -9.10
N ALA A 15 -16.27 11.27 -8.13
CA ALA A 15 -16.19 9.89 -7.66
C ALA A 15 -17.53 9.43 -7.05
N LEU A 16 -18.16 10.27 -6.22
CA LEU A 16 -19.49 9.99 -5.66
C LEU A 16 -20.55 9.81 -6.76
N LEU A 17 -20.58 10.71 -7.76
CA LEU A 17 -21.52 10.60 -8.89
C LEU A 17 -21.31 9.36 -9.76
N SER A 18 -20.09 8.83 -9.76
CA SER A 18 -19.72 7.61 -10.50
C SER A 18 -20.08 6.32 -9.76
N GLY A 19 -20.70 6.41 -8.58
CA GLY A 19 -21.12 5.26 -7.78
C GLY A 19 -20.00 4.64 -6.94
N VAL A 20 -18.91 5.38 -6.68
CA VAL A 20 -17.87 4.92 -5.74
C VAL A 20 -18.47 4.79 -4.33
N PRO A 21 -18.17 3.72 -3.59
CA PRO A 21 -18.72 3.51 -2.25
C PRO A 21 -18.44 4.66 -1.28
N GLU A 22 -19.43 4.96 -0.43
CA GLU A 22 -19.37 6.13 0.46
C GLU A 22 -18.23 6.02 1.48
N GLU A 23 -17.88 4.81 1.94
CA GLU A 23 -16.73 4.58 2.83
C GLU A 23 -15.39 4.94 2.17
N VAL A 24 -15.28 4.79 0.85
CA VAL A 24 -14.09 5.19 0.09
C VAL A 24 -14.05 6.72 -0.02
N ILE A 25 -15.19 7.36 -0.31
CA ILE A 25 -15.30 8.82 -0.38
C ILE A 25 -14.95 9.47 0.97
N LYS A 26 -15.44 8.93 2.09
CA LYS A 26 -15.14 9.42 3.44
C LYS A 26 -13.65 9.35 3.76
N ARG A 27 -12.99 8.22 3.49
CA ARG A 27 -11.54 8.07 3.70
C ARG A 27 -10.74 9.03 2.83
N ALA A 28 -11.12 9.17 1.56
CA ALA A 28 -10.45 10.09 0.64
C ALA A 28 -10.63 11.56 1.04
N ALA A 29 -11.78 11.94 1.60
CA ALA A 29 -12.00 13.27 2.17
C ALA A 29 -11.06 13.55 3.36
N CYS A 30 -10.90 12.62 4.30
CA CYS A 30 -9.97 12.77 5.42
C CYS A 30 -8.52 12.97 4.95
N VAL A 31 -8.08 12.19 3.95
CA VAL A 31 -6.74 12.32 3.33
C VAL A 31 -6.58 13.68 2.67
N LEU A 32 -7.59 14.14 1.94
CA LEU A 32 -7.58 15.42 1.24
C LEU A 32 -7.45 16.60 2.23
N GLU A 33 -8.18 16.55 3.35
CA GLU A 33 -8.11 17.55 4.42
C GLU A 33 -6.74 17.56 5.11
N ALA A 34 -6.17 16.39 5.39
CA ALA A 34 -4.83 16.27 5.98
C ALA A 34 -3.77 16.86 5.04
N THR A 35 -3.86 16.57 3.74
CA THR A 35 -2.96 17.09 2.70
C THR A 35 -3.02 18.62 2.61
N GLY A 36 -4.23 19.19 2.61
CA GLY A 36 -4.44 20.64 2.56
C GLY A 36 -3.89 21.38 3.79
N ASN A 37 -3.87 20.70 4.94
CA ASN A 37 -3.40 21.24 6.21
C ASN A 37 -1.91 20.97 6.49
N LYS A 38 -1.15 20.40 5.53
CA LYS A 38 0.24 19.92 5.71
C LYS A 38 0.42 19.00 6.92
N LYS A 39 -0.64 18.27 7.30
CA LYS A 39 -0.56 17.26 8.35
C LYS A 39 0.04 15.99 7.75
N ASN A 40 0.83 15.27 8.55
CA ASN A 40 1.32 13.96 8.15
C ASN A 40 0.11 13.02 8.03
N ILE A 41 -0.05 12.38 6.88
CA ILE A 41 -1.00 11.28 6.74
C ILE A 41 -0.23 10.05 7.20
N GLU A 42 -0.43 9.69 8.47
CA GLU A 42 0.16 8.46 8.98
C GLU A 42 -0.42 7.28 8.21
N ARG A 43 0.45 6.32 7.89
CA ARG A 43 0.04 5.05 7.32
C ARG A 43 -0.94 4.41 8.31
N VAL A 44 -1.97 3.75 7.80
CA VAL A 44 -2.88 2.97 8.65
C VAL A 44 -2.05 1.90 9.36
N CYS A 45 -1.80 2.10 10.66
CA CYS A 45 -1.10 1.12 11.50
C CYS A 45 -2.08 0.01 11.86
N SER A 46 -2.19 -1.01 11.00
CA SER A 46 -2.67 -2.32 11.43
C SER A 46 -1.54 -3.09 12.08
N GLU A 47 -1.88 -3.98 13.02
CA GLU A 47 -0.90 -4.85 13.69
C GLU A 47 -0.11 -5.68 12.68
N ASP A 48 -0.77 -6.19 11.62
CA ASP A 48 -0.14 -6.94 10.53
C ASP A 48 0.90 -6.11 9.76
N ILE A 49 0.54 -4.87 9.37
CA ILE A 49 1.45 -3.97 8.65
C ILE A 49 2.62 -3.60 9.57
N SER A 50 2.35 -3.37 10.86
CA SER A 50 3.40 -3.04 11.82
C SER A 50 4.37 -4.20 12.03
N ALA A 51 3.87 -5.42 12.21
CA ALA A 51 4.69 -6.62 12.33
C ALA A 51 5.55 -6.83 11.09
N GLN A 52 4.97 -6.66 9.90
CA GLN A 52 5.69 -6.77 8.64
C GLN A 52 6.76 -5.68 8.48
N ASP A 53 6.46 -4.44 8.87
CA ASP A 53 7.43 -3.34 8.85
C ASP A 53 8.61 -3.61 9.79
N GLN A 54 8.38 -4.22 10.97
CA GLN A 54 9.46 -4.64 11.87
C GLN A 54 10.33 -5.75 11.27
N LEU A 55 9.72 -6.73 10.59
CA LEU A 55 10.48 -7.78 9.90
C LEU A 55 11.38 -7.20 8.80
N TYR A 56 10.85 -6.29 7.98
CA TYR A 56 11.67 -5.63 6.95
C TYR A 56 12.77 -4.78 7.54
N LYS A 57 12.48 -4.06 8.63
CA LYS A 57 13.50 -3.28 9.34
C LYS A 57 14.64 -4.18 9.82
N ALA A 58 14.32 -5.30 10.47
CA ALA A 58 15.32 -6.27 10.93
C ALA A 58 16.12 -6.87 9.75
N ALA A 59 15.47 -7.20 8.64
CA ALA A 59 16.14 -7.69 7.44
C ALA A 59 17.14 -6.65 6.88
N VAL A 60 16.74 -5.38 6.78
CA VAL A 60 17.62 -4.30 6.31
C VAL A 60 18.81 -4.08 7.25
N GLU A 61 18.58 -4.13 8.57
CA GLU A 61 19.66 -4.05 9.56
C GLU A 61 20.69 -5.17 9.38
N LYS A 62 20.24 -6.41 9.15
CA LYS A 62 21.11 -7.54 8.85
C LYS A 62 21.86 -7.37 7.53
N MET A 63 21.19 -6.89 6.48
CA MET A 63 21.83 -6.58 5.19
C MET A 63 22.95 -5.55 5.33
N LEU A 64 22.72 -4.51 6.15
CA LEU A 64 23.70 -3.46 6.39
C LEU A 64 24.88 -3.93 7.24
N ALA A 65 24.65 -4.87 8.15
CA ALA A 65 25.67 -5.43 9.03
C ALA A 65 26.51 -6.55 8.38
N PHE A 66 26.14 -7.03 7.19
CA PHE A 66 26.81 -8.14 6.54
C PHE A 66 28.23 -7.79 6.09
N ASP A 67 29.20 -8.60 6.51
CA ASP A 67 30.59 -8.50 6.05
C ASP A 67 30.77 -9.28 4.75
N THR A 68 30.94 -8.56 3.64
CA THR A 68 31.16 -9.16 2.32
C THR A 68 32.53 -9.82 2.16
N SER A 69 33.48 -9.58 3.08
CA SER A 69 34.85 -10.11 3.01
C SER A 69 34.99 -11.46 3.70
N ASN A 70 34.25 -11.69 4.78
CA ASN A 70 34.36 -12.89 5.61
C ASN A 70 33.02 -13.57 5.91
N GLY A 71 31.89 -12.99 5.50
CA GLY A 71 30.56 -13.51 5.78
C GLY A 71 30.17 -14.68 4.88
N ASP A 72 29.43 -15.62 5.45
CA ASP A 72 28.79 -16.70 4.70
C ASP A 72 27.48 -16.22 4.08
N LEU A 73 27.45 -16.14 2.75
CA LEU A 73 26.26 -15.76 1.98
C LEU A 73 25.12 -16.76 2.16
N GLY A 74 25.41 -18.06 2.32
CA GLY A 74 24.38 -19.09 2.49
C GLY A 74 23.58 -18.85 3.76
N HIS A 75 24.28 -18.73 4.88
CA HIS A 75 23.68 -18.43 6.18
C HIS A 75 22.97 -17.07 6.21
N PHE A 76 23.54 -16.06 5.54
CA PHE A 76 22.93 -14.73 5.43
C PHE A 76 21.58 -14.75 4.72
N PHE A 77 21.45 -15.50 3.62
CA PHE A 77 20.18 -15.61 2.89
C PHE A 77 19.13 -16.41 3.67
N GLU A 78 19.51 -17.46 4.39
CA GLU A 78 18.59 -18.20 5.28
C GLU A 78 18.05 -17.33 6.42
N ASP A 79 18.89 -16.42 6.95
CA ASP A 79 18.54 -15.55 8.08
C ASP A 79 17.69 -14.31 7.68
N ILE A 80 17.75 -13.90 6.41
CA ILE A 80 16.94 -12.80 5.85
C ILE A 80 15.66 -13.30 5.19
N PHE A 81 15.74 -14.45 4.51
CA PHE A 81 14.63 -15.08 3.82
C PHE A 81 14.37 -16.44 4.44
N PRO A 82 13.73 -16.50 5.62
CA PRO A 82 13.33 -17.78 6.18
C PRO A 82 12.41 -18.46 5.16
N SER A 83 12.74 -19.71 4.81
CA SER A 83 11.94 -20.51 3.90
C SER A 83 10.56 -20.68 4.51
N HIS A 84 9.57 -19.99 3.94
CA HIS A 84 8.17 -20.21 4.26
C HIS A 84 7.87 -21.68 3.98
N HIS A 85 7.66 -22.47 5.04
CA HIS A 85 6.88 -23.68 4.91
C HIS A 85 5.43 -23.22 4.80
N ASP A 86 4.83 -23.43 3.62
CA ASP A 86 3.44 -23.14 3.33
C ASP A 86 2.51 -23.76 4.39
N GLU A 87 1.58 -22.97 4.91
CA GLU A 87 0.13 -23.20 4.90
C GLU A 87 -0.58 -21.91 5.40
N ASP A 88 -1.74 -21.65 4.81
CA ASP A 88 -2.80 -20.70 5.20
C ASP A 88 -2.72 -19.22 4.72
N GLU A 89 -3.37 -19.03 3.56
CA GLU A 89 -4.32 -17.94 3.26
C GLU A 89 -3.80 -16.49 3.38
N ASN A 90 -3.20 -15.99 2.29
CA ASN A 90 -3.06 -14.55 2.07
C ASN A 90 -4.33 -14.03 1.36
N PRO A 91 -5.23 -13.28 2.04
CA PRO A 91 -6.52 -12.89 1.44
C PRO A 91 -6.35 -11.87 0.31
N PHE A 92 -5.20 -11.20 0.22
CA PHE A 92 -4.99 -10.08 -0.69
C PHE A 92 -4.65 -10.47 -2.13
N ASN A 93 -4.21 -11.71 -2.39
CA ASN A 93 -3.92 -12.17 -3.76
C ASN A 93 -5.16 -12.66 -4.52
N SER A 94 -6.32 -12.79 -3.87
CA SER A 94 -7.57 -13.21 -4.54
C SER A 94 -8.29 -12.08 -5.29
N LEU A 95 -7.93 -10.81 -5.05
CA LEU A 95 -8.60 -9.65 -5.66
C LEU A 95 -7.92 -9.12 -6.94
N SER A 96 -6.78 -9.69 -7.36
CA SER A 96 -6.05 -9.19 -8.53
C SER A 96 -6.24 -10.01 -9.82
N LEU A 97 -6.98 -11.14 -9.80
CA LEU A 97 -7.11 -12.01 -10.97
C LEU A 97 -8.55 -12.29 -11.47
N SER A 98 -9.56 -11.59 -10.96
CA SER A 98 -10.95 -11.71 -11.46
C SER A 98 -11.54 -10.43 -12.08
N GLN A 99 -10.79 -9.33 -12.15
CA GLN A 99 -11.19 -8.11 -12.87
C GLN A 99 -10.28 -7.83 -14.07
N GLY A 100 -9.94 -8.88 -14.81
CA GLY A 100 -9.57 -8.80 -16.21
C GLY A 100 -10.71 -9.39 -17.05
N MET A 101 -11.23 -8.63 -18.01
CA MET A 101 -12.27 -9.00 -18.99
C MET A 101 -13.73 -8.71 -18.59
N GLY A 102 -14.06 -7.41 -18.47
CA GLY A 102 -15.41 -6.90 -18.63
C GLY A 102 -15.42 -5.81 -19.70
N LEU A 103 -15.90 -6.16 -20.89
CA LEU A 103 -15.82 -5.43 -22.15
C LEU A 103 -16.21 -3.94 -22.05
N CYS A 104 -15.39 -3.10 -22.68
CA CYS A 104 -15.82 -1.82 -23.23
C CYS A 104 -17.12 -2.01 -24.02
N ASN A 105 -18.22 -1.42 -23.58
CA ASN A 105 -19.31 -1.09 -24.48
C ASN A 105 -19.65 0.39 -24.32
N ARG A 106 -19.07 1.18 -25.23
CA ARG A 106 -19.54 2.53 -25.53
C ARG A 106 -20.91 2.40 -26.18
N ARG A 107 -21.93 3.04 -25.61
CA ARG A 107 -22.97 3.77 -26.35
C ARG A 107 -23.57 4.83 -25.46
#